data_AF-A0A2R6N0L4-F1
#
_entry.id   AF-A0A2R6N0L4-F1
#
_cell.length_a   1.000
_cell.length_b   1.000
_cell.length_c   1.000
_cell.angle_alpha   90.00
_cell.angle_beta   90.00
_cell.angle_gamma   90.00
#
_symmetry.space_group_name_H-M   'P 1'
#
loop_
_entity.id
_entity.type
_entity.pdbx_description
1 polymer ?
#
loop_
_entity_poly.entity_id
_entity_poly.type
_entity_poly.pdbx_seq_one_letter_code
_entity_poly.pdbx_strand_id
1 'polypeptide(L)'
;MDTLYTIRPNQSGEGFEVFPLLGNLEQVDASTYDVTLRDNLEYSSEYGSVTASDFVYRIQNIFQADFSAEETGVDGGISNWTAYPDSGTWSSITIEETGDLTFRLTLDDPDPSFPFRPTASALYPAPQALFEDYVNRAEDAVADMSGEALQEQLNSISMELQNDETIPSLEWTGNLGPYNRDSWEQGSRWVATRNDDYYLAAAARGEGGQLENGVDLPRRFEMAPYFDQIDSQVVPEEAARLQALRNGEIDTATVRPARVAEFREEVDGVYVQEERQPFVTPVMWNMRANGFLPSREREVRQGMMMAIDKETFAANVFRGFALPAYTMQPQWSRWYPDEDAVADFQWGDPNNAFSEDGEMARQRIEEGLSKGDYTYEYDGETLVNTDVGEPAQLSLIAQAGQPIETTIAEELSRQWSERAGIDFNIQTVRGGAFVQQYAVPSQTDGEVPEDWEGGPFNPGPRDVATPQESWDLSLIYGFNTYPLTPGDSDVFMYEDGSINYYGYVASDDIQEDGLGQNQIRSAYERAAQTADVDERRTELAEAFRLIAREQPFGFLAMEDDTIGYTTSYQGPTKPFSSNYDTVTYFKDDESEGHLRSR
;
A
#
# COMPACT_ATOMS: atom_id res chain seq x y z
N MET A 1 -11.40 16.91 -4.57
CA MET A 1 -11.72 16.59 -5.98
C MET A 1 -11.54 15.10 -6.21
N ASP A 2 -12.16 14.60 -7.27
CA ASP A 2 -12.01 13.22 -7.73
C ASP A 2 -10.71 13.04 -8.53
N THR A 3 -10.30 11.79 -8.71
CA THR A 3 -9.26 11.37 -9.65
C THR A 3 -9.86 11.11 -11.04
N LEU A 4 -9.02 10.83 -12.04
CA LEU A 4 -9.46 10.51 -13.40
C LEU A 4 -10.48 9.36 -13.43
N TYR A 5 -10.19 8.32 -12.66
CA TYR A 5 -11.04 7.15 -12.46
C TYR A 5 -10.75 6.54 -11.09
N THR A 6 -11.62 5.63 -10.65
CA THR A 6 -11.40 4.78 -9.48
C THR A 6 -11.53 3.32 -9.87
N ILE A 7 -11.27 2.41 -8.93
CA ILE A 7 -11.30 0.97 -9.14
C ILE A 7 -12.45 0.40 -8.32
N ARG A 8 -13.24 -0.48 -8.93
CA ARG A 8 -14.35 -1.17 -8.25
C ARG A 8 -14.27 -2.68 -8.45
N PRO A 9 -14.92 -3.48 -7.58
CA PRO A 9 -15.20 -4.88 -7.89
C PRO A 9 -15.95 -4.99 -9.23
N ASN A 10 -15.52 -5.91 -10.07
CA ASN A 10 -16.22 -6.22 -11.32
C ASN A 10 -17.56 -6.92 -11.05
N GLN A 11 -18.40 -7.06 -12.08
CA GLN A 11 -19.74 -7.64 -11.93
C GLN A 11 -19.75 -9.12 -11.48
N SER A 12 -18.67 -9.88 -11.74
CA SER A 12 -18.57 -11.26 -11.26
C SER A 12 -18.17 -11.34 -9.79
N GLY A 13 -17.61 -10.27 -9.22
CA GLY A 13 -17.03 -10.25 -7.88
C GLY A 13 -15.68 -10.98 -7.78
N GLU A 14 -15.12 -11.44 -8.91
CA GLU A 14 -13.88 -12.21 -8.99
C GLU A 14 -12.68 -11.37 -9.46
N GLY A 15 -12.84 -10.05 -9.53
CA GLY A 15 -11.77 -9.15 -9.94
C GLY A 15 -12.17 -7.68 -9.84
N PHE A 16 -11.37 -6.83 -10.46
CA PHE A 16 -11.53 -5.38 -10.40
C PHE A 16 -11.59 -4.79 -11.81
N GLU A 17 -12.27 -3.67 -11.93
CA GLU A 17 -12.38 -2.90 -13.17
C GLU A 17 -12.30 -1.40 -12.89
N VAL A 18 -11.88 -0.66 -13.91
CA VAL A 18 -11.87 0.80 -13.91
C VAL A 18 -13.31 1.32 -13.91
N PHE A 19 -13.59 2.29 -13.04
CA PHE A 19 -14.84 3.04 -12.99
C PHE A 19 -14.53 4.52 -13.29
N PRO A 20 -15.01 5.07 -14.41
CA PRO A 20 -14.63 6.41 -14.85
C PRO A 20 -15.23 7.50 -13.95
N LEU A 21 -14.36 8.41 -13.51
CA LEU A 21 -14.72 9.59 -12.72
C LEU A 21 -14.60 10.82 -13.63
N LEU A 22 -13.54 11.63 -13.53
CA LEU A 22 -13.34 12.79 -14.40
C LEU A 22 -13.26 12.42 -15.88
N GLY A 23 -12.82 11.20 -16.19
CA GLY A 23 -12.73 10.72 -17.56
C GLY A 23 -12.73 9.20 -17.68
N ASN A 24 -12.76 8.73 -18.93
CA ASN A 24 -12.59 7.33 -19.28
C ASN A 24 -11.14 7.06 -19.68
N LEU A 25 -10.57 5.96 -19.18
CA LEU A 25 -9.30 5.41 -19.65
C LEU A 25 -9.61 4.18 -20.52
N GLU A 26 -9.43 4.30 -21.83
CA GLU A 26 -9.65 3.23 -22.79
C GLU A 26 -8.32 2.64 -23.25
N GLN A 27 -8.17 1.32 -23.09
CA GLN A 27 -7.00 0.62 -23.63
C GLN A 27 -7.15 0.42 -25.13
N VAL A 28 -6.23 1.01 -25.91
CA VAL A 28 -6.19 0.90 -27.37
C VAL A 28 -5.43 -0.36 -27.79
N ASP A 29 -4.29 -0.60 -27.15
CA ASP A 29 -3.48 -1.81 -27.31
C ASP A 29 -2.67 -2.10 -26.03
N ALA A 30 -1.65 -2.96 -26.10
CA ALA A 30 -0.91 -3.41 -24.93
C ALA A 30 -0.09 -2.30 -24.23
N SER A 31 0.22 -1.21 -24.92
CA SER A 31 1.04 -0.09 -24.41
C SER A 31 0.36 1.27 -24.53
N THR A 32 -0.74 1.38 -25.28
CA THR A 32 -1.40 2.66 -25.53
C THR A 32 -2.79 2.74 -24.89
N TYR A 33 -3.05 3.86 -24.22
CA TYR A 33 -4.32 4.19 -23.59
C TYR A 33 -4.80 5.57 -24.05
N ASP A 34 -6.05 5.66 -24.48
CA ASP A 34 -6.71 6.93 -24.78
C ASP A 34 -7.55 7.38 -23.58
N VAL A 35 -7.39 8.64 -23.20
CA VAL A 35 -8.19 9.28 -22.17
C VAL A 35 -9.19 10.23 -22.81
N THR A 36 -10.45 10.12 -22.40
CA THR A 36 -11.52 11.07 -22.75
C THR A 36 -12.12 11.67 -21.48
N LEU A 37 -11.97 12.99 -21.32
CA LEU A 37 -12.52 13.74 -20.19
C LEU A 37 -14.01 14.03 -20.38
N ARG A 38 -14.73 14.20 -19.28
CA ARG A 38 -16.09 14.76 -19.31
C ARG A 38 -16.05 16.24 -19.70
N ASP A 39 -17.08 16.71 -20.40
CA ASP A 39 -17.16 18.08 -20.91
C ASP A 39 -17.77 19.10 -19.92
N ASN A 40 -18.18 18.65 -18.73
CA ASN A 40 -18.79 19.48 -17.69
C ASN A 40 -17.87 19.75 -16.49
N LEU A 41 -16.57 19.56 -16.67
CA LEU A 41 -15.55 19.75 -15.63
C LEU A 41 -15.13 21.22 -15.54
N GLU A 42 -15.30 21.81 -14.36
CA GLU A 42 -15.03 23.23 -14.12
C GLU A 42 -14.22 23.40 -12.83
N TYR A 43 -13.10 24.11 -12.92
CA TYR A 43 -12.44 24.67 -11.75
C TYR A 43 -13.27 25.80 -11.14
N SER A 44 -12.74 26.43 -10.10
CA SER A 44 -13.29 27.71 -9.64
C SER A 44 -13.31 28.72 -10.80
N SER A 45 -14.18 29.73 -10.70
CA SER A 45 -14.41 30.71 -11.77
C SER A 45 -13.15 31.46 -12.24
N GLU A 46 -12.08 31.45 -11.44
CA GLU A 46 -10.78 32.03 -11.79
C GLU A 46 -10.04 31.24 -12.88
N TYR A 47 -10.20 29.92 -12.92
CA TYR A 47 -9.43 29.03 -13.80
C TYR A 47 -10.26 28.44 -14.96
N GLY A 48 -11.60 28.41 -14.87
CA GLY A 48 -12.48 27.98 -15.96
C GLY A 48 -12.56 26.46 -16.14
N SER A 49 -12.88 26.02 -17.37
CA SER A 49 -13.11 24.62 -17.70
C SER A 49 -11.81 23.79 -17.70
N VAL A 50 -11.90 22.53 -17.28
CA VAL A 50 -10.79 21.58 -17.37
C VAL A 50 -10.62 21.11 -18.81
N THR A 51 -9.37 21.02 -19.27
CA THR A 51 -9.02 20.49 -20.60
C THR A 51 -7.97 19.40 -20.50
N ALA A 52 -7.74 18.69 -21.61
CA ALA A 52 -6.64 17.74 -21.73
C ALA A 52 -5.27 18.39 -21.45
N SER A 53 -5.10 19.66 -21.84
CA SER A 53 -3.86 20.39 -21.63
C SER A 53 -3.47 20.51 -20.15
N ASP A 54 -4.42 20.53 -19.20
CA ASP A 54 -4.10 20.56 -17.77
C ASP A 54 -3.39 19.29 -17.30
N PHE A 55 -3.84 18.12 -17.76
CA PHE A 55 -3.20 16.85 -17.47
C PHE A 55 -1.84 16.74 -18.16
N VAL A 56 -1.80 17.07 -19.46
CA VAL A 56 -0.57 17.01 -20.26
C VAL A 56 0.49 17.94 -19.68
N TYR A 57 0.13 19.19 -19.39
CA TYR A 57 1.04 20.17 -18.82
C TYR A 57 1.60 19.70 -17.48
N ARG A 58 0.74 19.23 -16.57
CA ARG A 58 1.17 18.77 -15.25
C ARG A 58 2.10 17.56 -15.34
N ILE A 59 1.78 16.57 -16.17
CA ILE A 59 2.63 15.39 -16.32
C ILE A 59 4.00 15.81 -16.91
N GLN A 60 4.02 16.57 -18.00
CA GLN A 60 5.27 16.96 -18.66
C GLN A 60 6.13 17.91 -17.82
N ASN A 61 5.54 18.91 -17.17
CA ASN A 61 6.27 19.99 -16.52
C ASN A 61 6.44 19.83 -15.01
N ILE A 62 5.72 18.88 -14.38
CA ILE A 62 5.84 18.61 -12.94
C ILE A 62 6.34 17.21 -12.67
N PHE A 63 5.78 16.18 -13.31
CA PHE A 63 6.18 14.79 -13.06
C PHE A 63 7.40 14.37 -13.88
N GLN A 64 7.50 14.80 -15.13
CA GLN A 64 8.62 14.52 -16.04
C GLN A 64 9.62 15.68 -16.11
N ALA A 65 9.64 16.50 -15.07
CA ALA A 65 10.37 17.76 -15.02
C ALA A 65 11.87 17.53 -14.84
N ASP A 66 12.54 17.19 -15.94
CA ASP A 66 13.96 16.86 -16.01
C ASP A 66 14.70 17.81 -16.97
N PHE A 67 15.93 18.19 -16.60
CA PHE A 67 16.85 18.93 -17.46
C PHE A 67 18.11 18.10 -17.71
N SER A 68 18.53 18.03 -18.97
CA SER A 68 19.68 17.21 -19.39
C SER A 68 21.02 17.75 -18.87
N ALA A 69 22.05 16.91 -18.92
CA ALA A 69 23.42 17.32 -18.60
C ALA A 69 23.95 18.43 -19.55
N GLU A 70 23.49 18.45 -20.81
CA GLU A 70 23.86 19.48 -21.77
C GLU A 70 23.26 20.85 -21.40
N GLU A 71 22.00 20.85 -20.96
CA GLU A 71 21.30 22.06 -20.53
C GLU A 71 21.87 22.62 -19.22
N THR A 72 22.17 21.74 -18.27
CA THR A 72 22.49 22.15 -16.90
C THR A 72 23.98 22.29 -16.60
N GLY A 73 24.84 21.62 -17.38
CA GLY A 73 26.26 21.46 -17.04
C GLY A 73 26.51 20.64 -15.77
N VAL A 74 25.50 19.92 -15.26
CA VAL A 74 25.59 18.97 -14.15
C VAL A 74 25.71 17.56 -14.73
N ASP A 75 26.66 16.77 -14.22
CA ASP A 75 26.83 15.39 -14.66
C ASP A 75 25.57 14.57 -14.34
N GLY A 76 25.03 13.86 -15.33
CA GLY A 76 23.73 13.17 -15.21
C GLY A 76 22.48 14.06 -15.35
N GLY A 77 22.63 15.39 -15.47
CA GLY A 77 21.49 16.32 -15.52
C GLY A 77 20.87 16.60 -14.15
N ILE A 78 19.72 17.27 -14.15
CA ILE A 78 18.91 17.53 -12.96
C ILE A 78 17.53 16.93 -13.20
N SER A 79 17.24 15.81 -12.56
CA SER A 79 15.95 15.14 -12.62
C SER A 79 15.06 15.52 -11.43
N ASN A 80 13.74 15.49 -11.63
CA ASN A 80 12.73 15.77 -10.62
C ASN A 80 13.02 17.05 -9.82
N TRP A 81 13.32 18.17 -10.49
CA TRP A 81 13.65 19.41 -9.78
C TRP A 81 12.47 19.89 -8.91
N THR A 82 11.24 19.52 -9.26
CA THR A 82 10.01 19.81 -8.51
C THR A 82 9.88 18.99 -7.22
N ALA A 83 10.71 17.96 -7.04
CA ALA A 83 10.70 17.03 -5.92
C ALA A 83 9.30 16.44 -5.66
N TYR A 84 8.57 16.12 -6.74
CA TYR A 84 7.32 15.40 -6.67
C TYR A 84 7.58 13.88 -6.51
N PRO A 85 6.86 13.18 -5.61
CA PRO A 85 7.15 11.77 -5.31
C PRO A 85 7.00 10.80 -6.50
N ASP A 86 6.12 11.12 -7.45
CA ASP A 86 5.74 10.20 -8.53
C ASP A 86 6.56 10.36 -9.81
N SER A 87 7.58 11.23 -9.83
CA SER A 87 8.32 11.60 -11.04
C SER A 87 8.94 10.39 -11.77
N GLY A 88 9.51 9.45 -10.99
CA GLY A 88 10.17 8.27 -11.53
C GLY A 88 9.24 7.34 -12.30
N THR A 89 7.95 7.27 -11.94
CA THR A 89 6.97 6.42 -12.62
C THR A 89 6.50 7.03 -13.95
N TRP A 90 6.45 8.36 -14.04
CA TRP A 90 5.98 9.03 -15.24
C TRP A 90 7.08 9.18 -16.30
N SER A 91 8.36 9.06 -15.94
CA SER A 91 9.51 9.32 -16.83
C SER A 91 9.50 8.51 -18.14
N SER A 92 8.95 7.29 -18.13
CA SER A 92 8.86 6.36 -19.28
C SER A 92 7.48 6.33 -19.97
N ILE A 93 6.62 7.30 -19.68
CA ILE A 93 5.26 7.37 -20.24
C ILE A 93 5.15 8.57 -21.17
N THR A 94 5.02 8.35 -22.47
CA THR A 94 4.73 9.45 -23.39
C THR A 94 3.29 9.90 -23.24
N ILE A 95 3.06 11.20 -23.02
CA ILE A 95 1.74 11.82 -23.01
C ILE A 95 1.60 12.82 -24.17
N GLU A 96 0.52 12.71 -24.93
CA GLU A 96 0.21 13.57 -26.08
C GLU A 96 -1.22 14.07 -26.00
N GLU A 97 -1.40 15.39 -26.09
CA GLU A 97 -2.73 15.99 -26.26
C GLU A 97 -3.28 15.65 -27.66
N THR A 98 -4.45 15.03 -27.73
CA THR A 98 -5.07 14.60 -28.99
C THR A 98 -6.32 15.43 -29.35
N GLY A 99 -6.79 16.27 -28.42
CA GLY A 99 -7.89 17.22 -28.58
C GLY A 99 -8.24 17.90 -27.26
N ASP A 100 -9.16 18.86 -27.27
CA ASP A 100 -9.49 19.70 -26.10
C ASP A 100 -9.84 18.90 -24.82
N LEU A 101 -10.46 17.72 -24.98
CA LEU A 101 -10.86 16.82 -23.88
C LEU A 101 -10.24 15.42 -24.00
N THR A 102 -9.26 15.24 -24.89
CA THR A 102 -8.66 13.93 -25.13
C THR A 102 -7.14 14.00 -25.13
N PHE A 103 -6.51 13.02 -24.51
CA PHE A 103 -5.07 12.83 -24.58
C PHE A 103 -4.74 11.34 -24.59
N ARG A 104 -3.52 11.02 -25.02
CA ARG A 104 -3.03 9.65 -25.14
C ARG A 104 -1.84 9.43 -24.21
N LEU A 105 -1.82 8.27 -23.56
CA LEU A 105 -0.69 7.74 -22.82
C LEU A 105 -0.09 6.57 -23.61
N THR A 106 1.23 6.55 -23.77
CA THR A 106 1.97 5.44 -24.39
C THR A 106 3.09 5.02 -23.47
N LEU A 107 3.04 3.77 -23.02
CA LEU A 107 4.06 3.14 -22.21
C LEU A 107 5.21 2.65 -23.09
N ASP A 108 6.46 2.75 -22.62
CA ASP A 108 7.62 2.20 -23.32
C ASP A 108 7.51 0.68 -23.53
N ASP A 109 6.99 -0.03 -22.53
CA ASP A 109 6.74 -1.47 -22.54
C ASP A 109 5.28 -1.79 -22.20
N PRO A 110 4.71 -2.89 -22.72
CA PRO A 110 3.37 -3.34 -22.33
C PRO A 110 3.24 -3.58 -20.82
N ASP A 111 2.20 -3.00 -20.21
CA ASP A 111 1.85 -3.22 -18.80
C ASP A 111 0.33 -3.37 -18.62
N PRO A 112 -0.18 -4.61 -18.55
CA PRO A 112 -1.60 -4.89 -18.30
C PRO A 112 -2.08 -4.56 -16.87
N SER A 113 -1.18 -4.13 -15.99
CA SER A 113 -1.49 -3.66 -14.62
C SER A 113 -1.53 -2.14 -14.52
N PHE A 114 -1.09 -1.41 -15.57
CA PHE A 114 -1.02 0.05 -15.57
C PHE A 114 -2.31 0.74 -15.08
N PRO A 115 -3.54 0.37 -15.55
CA PRO A 115 -4.78 0.97 -15.06
C PRO A 115 -5.09 0.74 -13.57
N PHE A 116 -4.35 -0.15 -12.92
CA PHE A 116 -4.56 -0.50 -11.52
C PHE A 116 -3.43 0.02 -10.62
N ARG A 117 -2.36 0.58 -11.20
CA ARG A 117 -1.25 1.14 -10.43
C ARG A 117 -1.71 2.37 -9.64
N PRO A 118 -1.18 2.57 -8.42
CA PRO A 118 -1.47 3.77 -7.64
C PRO A 118 -1.23 5.06 -8.43
N THR A 119 -0.14 5.13 -9.19
CA THR A 119 0.23 6.31 -9.98
C THR A 119 -0.80 6.67 -11.05
N ALA A 120 -1.33 5.68 -11.78
CA ALA A 120 -2.32 5.93 -12.82
C ALA A 120 -3.70 6.27 -12.23
N SER A 121 -4.11 5.58 -11.16
CA SER A 121 -5.41 5.78 -10.51
C SER A 121 -5.48 7.05 -9.65
N ALA A 122 -4.33 7.59 -9.22
CA ALA A 122 -4.22 8.85 -8.48
C ALA A 122 -4.16 10.10 -9.39
N LEU A 123 -4.20 9.96 -10.72
CA LEU A 123 -4.09 11.09 -11.63
C LEU A 123 -5.30 12.04 -11.50
N TYR A 124 -5.04 13.33 -11.39
CA TYR A 124 -6.06 14.39 -11.32
C TYR A 124 -5.56 15.67 -12.02
N PRO A 125 -6.46 16.54 -12.51
CA PRO A 125 -6.09 17.78 -13.16
C PRO A 125 -5.85 18.90 -12.15
N ALA A 126 -5.00 19.84 -12.51
CA ALA A 126 -4.82 21.09 -11.78
C ALA A 126 -4.56 22.22 -12.79
N PRO A 127 -5.03 23.45 -12.53
CA PRO A 127 -4.84 24.56 -13.47
C PRO A 127 -3.35 24.79 -13.75
N GLN A 128 -2.98 24.90 -15.02
CA GLN A 128 -1.60 25.27 -15.42
C GLN A 128 -1.09 26.52 -14.68
N ALA A 129 -1.97 27.49 -14.45
CA ALA A 129 -1.64 28.75 -13.76
C ALA A 129 -1.11 28.57 -12.33
N LEU A 130 -1.32 27.42 -11.68
CA LEU A 130 -0.73 27.12 -10.37
C LEU A 130 0.77 26.82 -10.43
N PHE A 131 1.26 26.40 -11.59
CA PHE A 131 2.64 25.91 -11.77
C PHE A 131 3.47 26.77 -12.72
N GLU A 132 2.81 27.48 -13.62
CA GLU A 132 3.43 28.18 -14.75
C GLU A 132 4.55 29.15 -14.33
N ASP A 133 4.38 29.92 -13.25
CA ASP A 133 5.43 30.82 -12.77
C ASP A 133 6.69 30.05 -12.34
N TYR A 134 6.53 28.95 -11.59
CA TYR A 134 7.64 28.13 -11.12
C TYR A 134 8.39 27.47 -12.26
N VAL A 135 7.65 26.92 -13.24
CA VAL A 135 8.22 26.28 -14.42
C VAL A 135 8.98 27.31 -15.26
N ASN A 136 8.39 28.46 -15.57
CA ASN A 136 9.06 29.52 -16.33
C ASN A 136 10.35 30.00 -15.65
N ARG A 137 10.32 30.16 -14.31
CA ARG A 137 11.51 30.55 -13.54
C ARG A 137 12.60 29.48 -13.54
N ALA A 138 12.21 28.20 -13.56
CA ALA A 138 13.16 27.10 -13.67
C ALA A 138 13.81 27.07 -15.06
N GLU A 139 13.02 27.21 -16.13
CA GLU A 139 13.51 27.30 -17.51
C GLU A 139 14.43 28.52 -17.71
N ASP A 140 14.04 29.70 -17.22
CA ASP A 140 14.88 30.91 -17.25
C ASP A 140 16.21 30.69 -16.51
N ALA A 141 16.19 30.02 -15.35
CA ALA A 141 17.40 29.70 -14.61
C ALA A 141 18.33 28.77 -15.41
N VAL A 142 17.80 27.74 -16.07
CA VAL A 142 18.57 26.83 -16.93
C VAL A 142 19.15 27.55 -18.15
N ALA A 143 18.42 28.53 -18.71
CA ALA A 143 18.91 29.33 -19.83
C ALA A 143 20.09 30.26 -19.45
N ASP A 144 20.11 30.77 -18.22
CA ASP A 144 21.05 31.79 -17.77
C ASP A 144 22.21 31.25 -16.91
N MET A 145 22.09 30.04 -16.34
CA MET A 145 22.99 29.49 -15.32
C MET A 145 23.39 28.04 -15.63
N SER A 146 24.43 27.55 -14.96
CA SER A 146 24.84 26.14 -15.02
C SER A 146 25.58 25.70 -13.75
N GLY A 147 25.73 24.39 -13.57
CA GLY A 147 26.45 23.78 -12.46
C GLY A 147 25.80 23.99 -11.09
N GLU A 148 26.61 24.05 -10.03
CA GLU A 148 26.15 24.11 -8.63
C GLU A 148 25.19 25.29 -8.34
N ALA A 149 25.43 26.46 -8.95
CA ALA A 149 24.58 27.64 -8.77
C ALA A 149 23.17 27.45 -9.36
N LEU A 150 23.04 26.71 -10.48
CA LEU A 150 21.75 26.35 -11.06
C LEU A 150 21.01 25.38 -10.14
N GLN A 151 21.71 24.37 -9.61
CA GLN A 151 21.11 23.41 -8.68
C GLN A 151 20.55 24.10 -7.43
N GLU A 152 21.30 25.04 -6.84
CA GLU A 152 20.82 25.83 -5.70
C GLU A 152 19.57 26.66 -6.04
N GLN A 153 19.54 27.27 -7.23
CA GLN A 153 18.40 28.06 -7.69
C GLN A 153 17.16 27.20 -7.91
N LEU A 154 17.29 26.03 -8.55
CA LEU A 154 16.18 25.10 -8.75
C LEU A 154 15.66 24.54 -7.42
N ASN A 155 16.55 24.21 -6.48
CA ASN A 155 16.15 23.79 -5.13
C ASN A 155 15.35 24.88 -4.41
N SER A 156 15.69 26.16 -4.61
CA SER A 156 14.92 27.28 -4.04
C SER A 156 13.53 27.39 -4.66
N ILE A 157 13.41 27.30 -5.99
CA ILE A 157 12.12 27.34 -6.70
C ILE A 157 11.25 26.16 -6.27
N SER A 158 11.84 24.96 -6.20
CA SER A 158 11.20 23.74 -5.71
C SER A 158 10.65 23.91 -4.29
N MET A 159 11.45 24.49 -3.38
CA MET A 159 11.02 24.76 -2.01
C MET A 159 9.87 25.77 -1.97
N GLU A 160 9.86 26.79 -2.83
CA GLU A 160 8.72 27.71 -2.93
C GLU A 160 7.46 27.00 -3.44
N LEU A 161 7.56 26.16 -4.47
CA LEU A 161 6.46 25.35 -4.99
C LEU A 161 5.89 24.40 -3.92
N GLN A 162 6.75 23.71 -3.18
CA GLN A 162 6.34 22.80 -2.10
C GLN A 162 5.66 23.50 -0.92
N ASN A 163 5.94 24.79 -0.71
CA ASN A 163 5.34 25.60 0.35
C ASN A 163 4.20 26.50 -0.16
N ASP A 164 3.78 26.35 -1.42
CA ASP A 164 2.63 27.09 -1.94
C ASP A 164 1.32 26.52 -1.35
N GLU A 165 0.70 27.31 -0.47
CA GLU A 165 -0.54 26.95 0.22
C GLU A 165 -1.78 26.95 -0.70
N THR A 166 -1.69 27.50 -1.91
CA THR A 166 -2.81 27.53 -2.87
C THR A 166 -3.17 26.12 -3.35
N ILE A 167 -2.18 25.27 -3.60
CA ILE A 167 -2.38 23.89 -4.04
C ILE A 167 -3.13 23.06 -2.97
N PRO A 168 -2.64 22.93 -1.71
CA PRO A 168 -3.34 22.19 -0.65
C PRO A 168 -4.60 22.89 -0.14
N SER A 169 -4.87 24.14 -0.56
CA SER A 169 -6.13 24.82 -0.23
C SER A 169 -7.35 24.15 -0.86
N LEU A 170 -7.19 23.58 -2.06
CA LEU A 170 -8.26 23.03 -2.90
C LEU A 170 -9.37 24.03 -3.29
N GLU A 171 -9.21 25.33 -3.01
CA GLU A 171 -10.21 26.35 -3.35
C GLU A 171 -10.39 26.53 -4.86
N TRP A 172 -9.39 26.11 -5.63
CA TRP A 172 -9.38 26.12 -7.10
C TRP A 172 -10.21 24.99 -7.72
N THR A 173 -10.65 23.98 -6.96
CA THR A 173 -11.20 22.72 -7.50
C THR A 173 -12.62 22.81 -8.08
N GLY A 174 -13.36 23.90 -7.86
CA GLY A 174 -14.68 24.11 -8.48
C GLY A 174 -15.65 22.95 -8.28
N ASN A 175 -16.13 22.37 -9.38
CA ASN A 175 -17.12 21.29 -9.34
C ASN A 175 -16.52 19.87 -9.30
N LEU A 176 -15.18 19.75 -9.30
CA LEU A 176 -14.45 18.49 -9.52
C LEU A 176 -14.53 17.51 -8.35
N GLY A 177 -15.21 17.83 -7.26
CA GLY A 177 -15.33 16.96 -6.10
C GLY A 177 -16.69 17.07 -5.41
N PRO A 178 -17.07 16.03 -4.65
CA PRO A 178 -18.38 15.94 -4.03
C PRO A 178 -18.60 16.93 -2.89
N TYR A 179 -17.54 17.41 -2.22
CA TYR A 179 -17.64 18.31 -1.08
C TYR A 179 -16.67 19.48 -1.19
N ASN A 180 -17.11 20.64 -0.70
CA ASN A 180 -16.31 21.85 -0.52
C ASN A 180 -15.71 21.87 0.89
N ARG A 181 -14.42 22.19 1.01
CA ARG A 181 -13.75 22.26 2.31
C ARG A 181 -14.23 23.48 3.11
N ASP A 182 -14.79 23.25 4.30
CA ASP A 182 -15.23 24.31 5.21
C ASP A 182 -14.12 24.68 6.21
N SER A 183 -13.56 23.67 6.88
CA SER A 183 -12.51 23.89 7.90
C SER A 183 -11.59 22.68 8.02
N TRP A 184 -10.32 22.95 8.36
CA TRP A 184 -9.33 21.93 8.63
C TRP A 184 -8.46 22.33 9.83
N GLU A 185 -8.66 21.65 10.94
CA GLU A 185 -7.81 21.69 12.11
C GLU A 185 -6.86 20.49 12.04
N GLN A 186 -5.63 20.73 11.59
CA GLN A 186 -4.65 19.67 11.34
C GLN A 186 -4.48 18.75 12.56
N GLY A 187 -4.64 17.44 12.34
CA GLY A 187 -4.53 16.41 13.38
C GLY A 187 -5.71 16.34 14.36
N SER A 188 -6.76 17.15 14.18
CA SER A 188 -7.89 17.25 15.10
C SER A 188 -9.22 16.98 14.40
N ARG A 189 -9.61 17.82 13.44
CA ARG A 189 -10.94 17.78 12.83
C ARG A 189 -10.93 18.39 11.43
N TRP A 190 -11.72 17.86 10.53
CA TRP A 190 -12.00 18.52 9.26
C TRP A 190 -13.49 18.44 8.95
N VAL A 191 -14.00 19.52 8.35
CA VAL A 191 -15.40 19.68 7.99
C VAL A 191 -15.48 20.06 6.51
N ALA A 192 -16.41 19.44 5.80
CA ALA A 192 -16.73 19.81 4.43
C ALA A 192 -18.23 19.75 4.19
N THR A 193 -18.72 20.63 3.32
CA THR A 193 -20.13 20.73 2.93
C THR A 193 -20.35 20.19 1.54
N ARG A 194 -21.56 19.67 1.27
CA ARG A 194 -21.96 19.20 -0.05
C ARG A 194 -21.64 20.23 -1.13
N ASN A 195 -21.08 19.77 -2.24
CA ASN A 195 -20.94 20.55 -3.45
C ASN A 195 -22.17 20.32 -4.34
N ASP A 196 -23.11 21.26 -4.34
CA ASP A 196 -24.35 21.15 -5.13
C ASP A 196 -24.09 21.13 -6.64
N ASP A 197 -22.93 21.62 -7.08
CA ASP A 197 -22.53 21.67 -8.49
C ASP A 197 -21.73 20.42 -8.93
N TYR A 198 -21.59 19.40 -8.07
CA TYR A 198 -20.75 18.22 -8.33
C TYR A 198 -20.99 17.59 -9.71
N TYR A 199 -19.92 17.58 -10.53
CA TYR A 199 -19.98 17.23 -11.96
C TYR A 199 -20.58 15.84 -12.21
N LEU A 200 -20.27 14.85 -11.37
CA LEU A 200 -20.67 13.46 -11.58
C LEU A 200 -22.18 13.27 -11.36
N ALA A 201 -22.78 14.06 -10.48
CA ALA A 201 -24.22 14.05 -10.26
C ALA A 201 -24.97 14.64 -11.47
N ALA A 202 -24.47 15.74 -12.03
CA ALA A 202 -24.99 16.30 -13.28
C ALA A 202 -24.87 15.29 -14.44
N ALA A 203 -23.74 14.59 -14.54
CA ALA A 203 -23.54 13.53 -15.52
C ALA A 203 -24.51 12.36 -15.34
N ALA A 204 -24.75 11.93 -14.11
CA ALA A 204 -25.73 10.87 -13.81
C ALA A 204 -27.17 11.28 -14.16
N ARG A 205 -27.52 12.57 -14.00
CA ARG A 205 -28.83 13.13 -14.41
C ARG A 205 -28.95 13.37 -15.92
N GLY A 206 -27.85 13.26 -16.65
CA GLY A 206 -27.80 13.54 -18.08
C GLY A 206 -27.80 15.03 -18.42
N GLU A 207 -27.27 15.87 -17.54
CA GLU A 207 -27.23 17.34 -17.65
C GLU A 207 -25.91 17.87 -18.25
N GLY A 208 -25.07 16.99 -18.82
CA GLY A 208 -23.73 17.26 -19.33
C GLY A 208 -22.74 16.24 -18.78
N GLY A 209 -21.52 16.14 -19.34
CA GLY A 209 -20.49 15.24 -18.84
C GLY A 209 -20.67 13.76 -19.19
N GLN A 210 -21.56 13.41 -20.13
CA GLN A 210 -21.72 12.03 -20.57
C GLN A 210 -20.53 11.59 -21.41
N LEU A 211 -20.07 10.35 -21.22
CA LEU A 211 -18.99 9.75 -22.01
C LEU A 211 -19.59 8.99 -23.20
N GLU A 212 -19.05 9.18 -24.41
CA GLU A 212 -19.60 8.62 -25.67
C GLU A 212 -19.70 7.08 -25.67
N ASN A 213 -18.80 6.41 -24.94
CA ASN A 213 -18.70 4.95 -24.89
C ASN A 213 -19.76 4.26 -23.98
N GLY A 214 -20.74 5.01 -23.45
CA GLY A 214 -21.90 4.41 -22.78
C GLY A 214 -21.61 3.83 -21.39
N VAL A 215 -20.66 4.40 -20.65
CA VAL A 215 -20.54 4.08 -19.21
C VAL A 215 -21.69 4.74 -18.47
N ASP A 216 -22.81 4.01 -18.38
CA ASP A 216 -23.98 4.45 -17.64
C ASP A 216 -23.63 4.57 -16.15
N LEU A 217 -23.62 5.80 -15.66
CA LEU A 217 -23.55 6.05 -14.22
C LEU A 217 -24.81 5.48 -13.58
N PRO A 218 -24.68 4.65 -12.52
CA PRO A 218 -25.85 4.14 -11.81
C PRO A 218 -26.72 5.29 -11.31
N ARG A 219 -28.05 5.16 -11.41
CA ARG A 219 -29.01 6.21 -11.00
C ARG A 219 -28.77 6.77 -9.59
N ARG A 220 -28.22 5.96 -8.68
CA ARG A 220 -27.85 6.41 -7.34
C ARG A 220 -26.85 7.57 -7.34
N PHE A 221 -26.12 7.86 -8.42
CA PHE A 221 -25.26 9.04 -8.51
C PHE A 221 -26.04 10.33 -8.82
N GLU A 222 -27.30 10.27 -9.26
CA GLU A 222 -28.11 11.44 -9.67
C GLU A 222 -28.26 12.50 -8.56
N MET A 223 -28.20 12.08 -7.30
CA MET A 223 -28.33 12.95 -6.11
C MET A 223 -27.08 12.96 -5.24
N ALA A 224 -25.96 12.47 -5.77
CA ALA A 224 -24.69 12.43 -5.04
C ALA A 224 -24.05 13.83 -4.89
N PRO A 225 -23.25 14.08 -3.83
CA PRO A 225 -23.20 13.21 -2.65
C PRO A 225 -24.51 13.29 -1.86
N TYR A 226 -24.89 12.31 -1.03
CA TYR A 226 -26.17 12.38 -0.30
C TYR A 226 -26.11 13.16 1.01
N PHE A 227 -24.96 13.19 1.68
CA PHE A 227 -24.79 13.91 2.93
C PHE A 227 -24.60 15.40 2.69
N ASP A 228 -25.22 16.24 3.51
CA ASP A 228 -25.06 17.69 3.47
C ASP A 228 -23.69 18.16 4.01
N GLN A 229 -23.11 17.39 4.94
CA GLN A 229 -21.85 17.71 5.59
C GLN A 229 -21.10 16.43 6.00
N ILE A 230 -19.78 16.44 5.83
CA ILE A 230 -18.87 15.49 6.47
C ILE A 230 -18.18 16.21 7.62
N ASP A 231 -18.22 15.60 8.81
CA ASP A 231 -17.52 16.07 10.01
C ASP A 231 -16.68 14.92 10.58
N SER A 232 -15.38 14.98 10.33
CA SER A 232 -14.44 13.94 10.73
C SER A 232 -13.54 14.47 11.82
N GLN A 233 -13.47 13.75 12.94
CA GLN A 233 -12.76 14.17 14.14
C GLN A 233 -11.89 13.04 14.70
N VAL A 234 -10.75 13.40 15.28
CA VAL A 234 -9.85 12.49 15.98
C VAL A 234 -10.31 12.36 17.43
N VAL A 235 -10.80 11.18 17.79
CA VAL A 235 -11.11 10.81 19.18
C VAL A 235 -10.12 9.73 19.61
N PRO A 236 -9.01 10.09 20.29
CA PRO A 236 -7.93 9.15 20.58
C PRO A 236 -8.38 8.00 21.49
N GLU A 237 -9.16 8.33 22.52
CA GLU A 237 -9.62 7.36 23.51
C GLU A 237 -10.74 6.49 22.93
N GLU A 238 -10.49 5.18 22.82
CA GLU A 238 -11.44 4.23 22.25
C GLU A 238 -12.77 4.23 22.99
N ALA A 239 -12.75 4.24 24.33
CA ALA A 239 -13.99 4.20 25.11
C ALA A 239 -14.88 5.42 24.83
N ALA A 240 -14.30 6.60 24.69
CA ALA A 240 -15.04 7.82 24.34
C ALA A 240 -15.61 7.74 22.92
N ARG A 241 -14.81 7.27 21.95
CA ARG A 241 -15.23 7.11 20.55
C ARG A 241 -16.38 6.10 20.42
N LEU A 242 -16.26 4.95 21.08
CA LEU A 242 -17.30 3.91 21.07
C LEU A 242 -18.57 4.34 21.82
N GLN A 243 -18.46 5.15 22.88
CA GLN A 243 -19.62 5.72 23.54
C GLN A 243 -20.36 6.74 22.65
N ALA A 244 -19.61 7.58 21.92
CA ALA A 244 -20.20 8.51 20.97
C ALA A 244 -20.97 7.76 19.87
N LEU A 245 -20.41 6.65 19.35
CA LEU A 245 -21.10 5.79 18.37
C LEU A 245 -22.39 5.19 18.95
N ARG A 246 -22.34 4.65 20.19
CA ARG A 246 -23.53 4.11 20.88
C ARG A 246 -24.64 5.14 21.06
N ASN A 247 -24.26 6.39 21.31
CA ASN A 247 -25.20 7.49 21.51
C ASN A 247 -25.74 8.06 20.18
N GLY A 248 -25.20 7.63 19.03
CA GLY A 248 -25.48 8.24 17.73
C GLY A 248 -24.91 9.65 17.57
N GLU A 249 -23.91 10.02 18.36
CA GLU A 249 -23.19 11.31 18.26
C GLU A 249 -22.21 11.32 17.08
N ILE A 250 -21.77 10.14 16.64
CA ILE A 250 -21.00 9.93 15.41
C ILE A 250 -21.64 8.79 14.60
N ASP A 251 -21.49 8.85 13.29
CA ASP A 251 -22.12 7.89 12.38
C ASP A 251 -21.31 6.63 12.16
N THR A 252 -19.99 6.73 12.28
CA THR A 252 -19.08 5.61 12.05
C THR A 252 -17.86 5.69 12.95
N ALA A 253 -17.39 4.53 13.41
CA ALA A 253 -16.10 4.38 14.06
C ALA A 253 -15.63 2.92 13.96
N THR A 254 -14.31 2.70 13.94
CA THR A 254 -13.73 1.36 14.07
C THR A 254 -14.19 0.69 15.38
N VAL A 255 -14.78 -0.50 15.26
CA VAL A 255 -15.20 -1.37 16.37
C VAL A 255 -14.31 -2.60 16.33
N ARG A 256 -13.22 -2.56 17.10
CA ARG A 256 -12.22 -3.64 17.07
C ARG A 256 -12.79 -5.02 17.36
N PRO A 257 -12.11 -6.10 16.88
CA PRO A 257 -12.51 -7.49 17.07
C PRO A 257 -13.06 -7.83 18.47
N ALA A 258 -12.38 -7.36 19.53
CA ALA A 258 -12.77 -7.61 20.92
C ALA A 258 -14.14 -7.07 21.34
N ARG A 259 -14.68 -6.09 20.60
CA ARG A 259 -15.94 -5.39 20.87
C ARG A 259 -17.04 -5.73 19.87
N VAL A 260 -16.74 -6.45 18.79
CA VAL A 260 -17.73 -6.70 17.72
C VAL A 260 -18.95 -7.46 18.24
N ALA A 261 -18.75 -8.53 19.03
CA ALA A 261 -19.87 -9.28 19.60
C ALA A 261 -20.77 -8.40 20.48
N GLU A 262 -20.16 -7.59 21.36
CA GLU A 262 -20.89 -6.63 22.20
C GLU A 262 -21.71 -5.65 21.35
N PHE A 263 -21.13 -5.06 20.30
CA PHE A 263 -21.84 -4.14 19.43
C PHE A 263 -22.94 -4.80 18.60
N ARG A 264 -22.73 -6.03 18.12
CA ARG A 264 -23.73 -6.77 17.33
C ARG A 264 -24.91 -7.26 18.19
N GLU A 265 -24.67 -7.59 19.46
CA GLU A 265 -25.65 -8.24 20.33
C GLU A 265 -26.33 -7.29 21.32
N GLU A 266 -25.62 -6.25 21.79
CA GLU A 266 -26.06 -5.42 22.92
C GLU A 266 -26.26 -3.93 22.58
N VAL A 267 -25.74 -3.46 21.43
CA VAL A 267 -25.87 -2.04 21.03
C VAL A 267 -26.97 -1.90 19.99
N ASP A 268 -28.15 -1.48 20.45
CA ASP A 268 -29.23 -1.08 19.56
C ASP A 268 -28.81 0.11 18.69
N GLY A 269 -29.22 0.13 17.43
CA GLY A 269 -29.02 1.27 16.54
C GLY A 269 -27.64 1.35 15.86
N VAL A 270 -26.77 0.36 16.06
CA VAL A 270 -25.47 0.23 15.36
C VAL A 270 -25.37 -1.15 14.69
N TYR A 271 -24.76 -1.22 13.50
CA TYR A 271 -24.31 -2.48 12.91
C TYR A 271 -22.80 -2.44 12.69
N VAL A 272 -22.16 -3.61 12.68
CA VAL A 272 -20.71 -3.74 12.44
C VAL A 272 -20.47 -4.43 11.10
N GLN A 273 -19.92 -3.69 10.16
CA GLN A 273 -19.51 -4.15 8.83
C GLN A 273 -18.06 -4.66 8.87
N GLU A 274 -17.83 -5.76 8.18
CA GLU A 274 -16.48 -6.25 7.85
C GLU A 274 -16.09 -5.71 6.48
N GLU A 275 -14.89 -5.17 6.35
CA GLU A 275 -14.37 -4.58 5.10
C GLU A 275 -13.00 -5.17 4.81
N ARG A 276 -12.80 -5.73 3.62
CA ARG A 276 -11.50 -6.32 3.26
C ARG A 276 -10.44 -5.23 3.12
N GLN A 277 -9.26 -5.49 3.68
CA GLN A 277 -8.09 -4.61 3.57
C GLN A 277 -6.88 -5.36 3.00
N PRO A 278 -5.95 -4.65 2.33
CA PRO A 278 -4.93 -5.26 1.51
C PRO A 278 -3.61 -5.47 2.27
N PHE A 279 -3.62 -5.72 3.58
CA PHE A 279 -2.40 -5.87 4.37
C PHE A 279 -2.24 -7.27 4.94
N VAL A 280 -1.01 -7.78 4.85
CA VAL A 280 -0.56 -8.92 5.64
C VAL A 280 0.07 -8.41 6.93
N THR A 281 -0.16 -9.11 8.05
CA THR A 281 0.58 -8.94 9.29
C THR A 281 1.87 -9.77 9.19
N PRO A 282 3.04 -9.13 9.13
CA PRO A 282 4.29 -9.83 8.92
C PRO A 282 5.12 -9.98 10.21
N VAL A 283 5.95 -11.01 10.28
CA VAL A 283 7.09 -11.11 11.21
C VAL A 283 8.35 -10.73 10.46
N MET A 284 8.96 -9.61 10.82
CA MET A 284 10.22 -9.20 10.20
C MET A 284 11.39 -9.85 10.91
N TRP A 285 12.37 -10.33 10.14
CA TRP A 285 13.61 -10.90 10.64
C TRP A 285 14.75 -9.95 10.33
N ASN A 286 15.49 -9.45 11.32
CA ASN A 286 16.66 -8.66 11.03
C ASN A 286 17.81 -9.55 10.53
N MET A 287 17.93 -9.65 9.22
CA MET A 287 18.98 -10.38 8.52
C MET A 287 20.21 -9.50 8.23
N ARG A 288 20.22 -8.24 8.69
CA ARG A 288 21.43 -7.40 8.65
C ARG A 288 22.46 -7.86 9.69
N ALA A 289 23.70 -7.38 9.55
CA ALA A 289 24.82 -7.81 10.39
C ALA A 289 24.63 -7.58 11.92
N ASN A 290 23.66 -6.74 12.32
CA ASN A 290 23.36 -6.42 13.71
C ASN A 290 22.09 -7.13 14.27
N GLY A 291 21.60 -8.18 13.61
CA GLY A 291 20.44 -8.96 14.04
C GLY A 291 20.74 -10.43 14.33
N PHE A 292 19.67 -11.25 14.39
CA PHE A 292 19.77 -12.69 14.59
C PHE A 292 20.21 -13.38 13.29
N LEU A 293 21.53 -13.49 13.10
CA LEU A 293 22.13 -14.02 11.87
C LEU A 293 21.60 -15.38 11.40
N PRO A 294 21.25 -16.35 12.28
CA PRO A 294 20.62 -17.59 11.83
C PRO A 294 19.36 -17.40 10.98
N SER A 295 18.62 -16.29 11.15
CA SER A 295 17.45 -15.97 10.32
C SER A 295 17.77 -15.71 8.85
N ARG A 296 19.06 -15.59 8.47
CA ARG A 296 19.49 -15.58 7.06
C ARG A 296 19.19 -16.89 6.36
N GLU A 297 19.17 -18.00 7.10
CA GLU A 297 18.80 -19.32 6.59
C GLU A 297 17.28 -19.43 6.48
N ARG A 298 16.79 -19.76 5.28
CA ARG A 298 15.37 -19.99 5.00
C ARG A 298 14.76 -21.02 5.96
N GLU A 299 15.51 -22.06 6.28
CA GLU A 299 15.14 -23.13 7.21
C GLU A 299 14.85 -22.59 8.62
N VAL A 300 15.66 -21.67 9.14
CA VAL A 300 15.42 -21.07 10.46
C VAL A 300 14.13 -20.26 10.44
N ARG A 301 13.91 -19.42 9.42
CA ARG A 301 12.66 -18.64 9.27
C ARG A 301 11.44 -19.55 9.17
N GLN A 302 11.53 -20.61 8.38
CA GLN A 302 10.45 -21.61 8.24
C GLN A 302 10.17 -22.31 9.56
N GLY A 303 11.20 -22.79 10.27
CA GLY A 303 11.01 -23.47 11.56
C GLY A 303 10.42 -22.55 12.64
N MET A 304 10.82 -21.28 12.68
CA MET A 304 10.17 -20.28 13.54
C MET A 304 8.70 -20.07 13.19
N MET A 305 8.33 -20.07 11.89
CA MET A 305 6.92 -19.97 11.49
C MET A 305 6.14 -21.27 11.73
N MET A 306 6.78 -22.45 11.64
CA MET A 306 6.16 -23.74 11.99
C MET A 306 5.78 -23.82 13.46
N ALA A 307 6.44 -23.08 14.36
CA ALA A 307 6.07 -23.02 15.77
C ALA A 307 4.74 -22.26 16.01
N ILE A 308 4.24 -21.53 15.02
CA ILE A 308 3.06 -20.67 15.15
C ILE A 308 1.81 -21.37 14.59
N ASP A 309 0.83 -21.59 15.47
CA ASP A 309 -0.52 -22.00 15.10
C ASP A 309 -1.29 -20.77 14.60
N LYS A 310 -1.16 -20.48 13.29
CA LYS A 310 -1.78 -19.30 12.67
C LYS A 310 -3.31 -19.32 12.72
N GLU A 311 -3.92 -20.50 12.69
CA GLU A 311 -5.37 -20.67 12.77
C GLU A 311 -5.89 -20.27 14.15
N THR A 312 -5.30 -20.86 15.20
CA THR A 312 -5.64 -20.51 16.58
C THR A 312 -5.27 -19.07 16.90
N PHE A 313 -4.14 -18.57 16.38
CA PHE A 313 -3.74 -17.17 16.52
C PHE A 313 -4.78 -16.23 15.89
N ALA A 314 -5.18 -16.46 14.64
CA ALA A 314 -6.20 -15.66 13.96
C ALA A 314 -7.55 -15.72 14.71
N ALA A 315 -7.96 -16.92 15.13
CA ALA A 315 -9.20 -17.12 15.88
C ALA A 315 -9.20 -16.44 17.25
N ASN A 316 -8.08 -16.45 17.99
CA ASN A 316 -8.04 -15.92 19.37
C ASN A 316 -7.73 -14.44 19.43
N VAL A 317 -6.76 -13.97 18.63
CA VAL A 317 -6.32 -12.56 18.65
C VAL A 317 -7.31 -11.70 17.88
N PHE A 318 -7.69 -12.10 16.68
CA PHE A 318 -8.60 -11.35 15.81
C PHE A 318 -10.05 -11.85 15.88
N ARG A 319 -10.37 -12.84 16.73
CA ARG A 319 -11.75 -13.29 17.00
C ARG A 319 -12.52 -13.69 15.75
N GLY A 320 -11.83 -14.25 14.76
CA GLY A 320 -12.40 -14.68 13.48
C GLY A 320 -12.51 -13.58 12.42
N PHE A 321 -12.01 -12.36 12.69
CA PHE A 321 -11.91 -11.27 11.71
C PHE A 321 -10.57 -11.23 10.99
N ALA A 322 -9.81 -12.33 11.02
CA ALA A 322 -8.61 -12.49 10.21
C ALA A 322 -8.54 -13.91 9.66
N LEU A 323 -7.94 -14.03 8.48
CA LEU A 323 -7.56 -15.32 7.89
C LEU A 323 -6.06 -15.55 8.08
N PRO A 324 -5.61 -16.80 8.29
CA PRO A 324 -4.19 -17.11 8.30
C PRO A 324 -3.54 -16.79 6.95
N ALA A 325 -2.31 -16.29 6.99
CA ALA A 325 -1.53 -15.96 5.81
C ALA A 325 -0.44 -17.02 5.55
N TYR A 326 -0.39 -17.56 4.33
CA TYR A 326 0.59 -18.56 3.90
C TYR A 326 1.49 -18.08 2.76
N THR A 327 1.06 -17.02 2.08
CA THR A 327 1.84 -16.24 1.14
C THR A 327 1.52 -14.76 1.39
N MET A 328 2.13 -13.87 0.64
CA MET A 328 1.87 -12.44 0.74
C MET A 328 0.50 -12.06 0.21
N GLN A 329 -0.10 -12.84 -0.70
CA GLN A 329 -1.36 -12.44 -1.36
C GLN A 329 -2.62 -12.89 -0.57
N PRO A 330 -3.70 -12.09 -0.48
CA PRO A 330 -4.93 -12.48 0.20
C PRO A 330 -5.69 -13.57 -0.53
N GLN A 331 -6.29 -14.47 0.24
CA GLN A 331 -7.10 -15.61 -0.27
C GLN A 331 -8.25 -15.17 -1.17
N TRP A 332 -8.71 -13.93 -1.00
CA TRP A 332 -9.78 -13.36 -1.81
C TRP A 332 -9.32 -12.63 -3.07
N SER A 333 -8.02 -12.42 -3.23
CA SER A 333 -7.48 -11.84 -4.45
C SER A 333 -7.66 -12.81 -5.60
N ARG A 334 -8.02 -12.29 -6.77
CA ARG A 334 -8.10 -13.09 -8.01
C ARG A 334 -6.77 -13.74 -8.40
N TRP A 335 -5.68 -13.18 -7.88
CA TRP A 335 -4.32 -13.65 -8.11
C TRP A 335 -3.89 -14.70 -7.09
N TYR A 336 -4.72 -15.00 -6.10
CA TYR A 336 -4.38 -16.02 -5.12
C TYR A 336 -4.17 -17.37 -5.82
N PRO A 337 -3.07 -18.08 -5.52
CA PRO A 337 -2.79 -19.39 -6.10
C PRO A 337 -3.90 -20.40 -5.80
N ASP A 338 -4.11 -21.36 -6.70
CA ASP A 338 -5.05 -22.46 -6.45
C ASP A 338 -4.57 -23.34 -5.28
N GLU A 339 -5.51 -24.03 -4.60
CA GLU A 339 -5.22 -24.81 -3.38
C GLU A 339 -4.07 -25.82 -3.54
N ASP A 340 -3.95 -26.46 -4.70
CA ASP A 340 -2.87 -27.41 -4.99
C ASP A 340 -1.48 -26.73 -4.96
N ALA A 341 -1.38 -25.47 -5.38
CA ALA A 341 -0.16 -24.67 -5.27
C ALA A 341 0.07 -24.14 -3.84
N VAL A 342 -1.01 -23.93 -3.07
CA VAL A 342 -0.94 -23.54 -1.65
C VAL A 342 -0.41 -24.68 -0.78
N ALA A 343 -0.66 -25.93 -1.14
CA ALA A 343 -0.06 -27.09 -0.46
C ALA A 343 1.48 -27.07 -0.52
N ASP A 344 2.07 -26.54 -1.60
CA ASP A 344 3.52 -26.33 -1.72
C ASP A 344 4.03 -25.19 -0.80
N PHE A 345 3.16 -24.28 -0.35
CA PHE A 345 3.49 -23.20 0.60
C PHE A 345 3.60 -23.71 2.05
N GLN A 346 3.29 -24.98 2.28
CA GLN A 346 3.40 -25.64 3.57
C GLN A 346 4.61 -26.60 3.58
N TRP A 347 5.74 -26.11 3.08
CA TRP A 347 7.03 -26.80 3.16
C TRP A 347 7.06 -28.17 2.46
N GLY A 348 6.14 -28.39 1.51
CA GLY A 348 5.99 -29.65 0.76
C GLY A 348 5.06 -30.70 1.39
N ASP A 349 4.34 -30.37 2.47
CA ASP A 349 3.28 -31.22 3.04
C ASP A 349 2.18 -30.35 3.68
N PRO A 350 0.90 -30.44 3.25
CA PRO A 350 -0.19 -29.68 3.85
C PRO A 350 -0.48 -29.98 5.34
N ASN A 351 0.26 -30.92 5.96
CA ASN A 351 0.25 -31.16 7.40
C ASN A 351 1.45 -30.54 8.14
N ASN A 352 2.38 -29.87 7.44
CA ASN A 352 3.63 -29.31 7.99
C ASN A 352 3.63 -27.78 8.15
N ALA A 353 2.49 -27.10 8.02
CA ALA A 353 2.41 -25.65 8.28
C ALA A 353 2.61 -25.29 9.76
N PHE A 354 2.30 -26.22 10.66
CA PHE A 354 2.31 -26.01 12.11
C PHE A 354 2.81 -27.28 12.83
N SER A 355 3.83 -27.12 13.69
CA SER A 355 4.43 -28.18 14.50
C SER A 355 3.80 -28.16 15.90
N GLU A 356 2.81 -29.00 16.14
CA GLU A 356 2.00 -28.99 17.38
C GLU A 356 2.84 -29.07 18.67
N ASP A 357 3.80 -29.99 18.70
CA ASP A 357 4.77 -30.22 19.79
C ASP A 357 6.13 -29.52 19.59
N GLY A 358 6.27 -28.80 18.48
CA GLY A 358 7.49 -28.12 18.07
C GLY A 358 8.64 -29.00 17.57
N GLU A 359 8.52 -30.34 17.52
CA GLU A 359 9.64 -31.21 17.11
C GLU A 359 10.11 -30.88 15.68
N MET A 360 9.17 -30.75 14.73
CA MET A 360 9.50 -30.40 13.34
C MET A 360 10.02 -28.96 13.22
N ALA A 361 9.50 -28.03 14.01
CA ALA A 361 10.00 -26.66 14.06
C ALA A 361 11.47 -26.60 14.48
N ARG A 362 11.82 -27.32 15.56
CA ARG A 362 13.20 -27.40 16.07
C ARG A 362 14.13 -28.12 15.09
N GLN A 363 13.71 -29.24 14.51
CA GLN A 363 14.48 -29.93 13.47
C GLN A 363 14.78 -29.00 12.29
N ARG A 364 13.78 -28.23 11.84
CA ARG A 364 13.95 -27.31 10.73
C ARG A 364 14.92 -26.17 11.08
N ILE A 365 14.86 -25.64 12.30
CA ILE A 365 15.83 -24.64 12.79
C ILE A 365 17.24 -25.27 12.83
N GLU A 366 17.39 -26.48 13.37
CA GLU A 366 18.67 -27.20 13.45
C GLU A 366 19.28 -27.46 12.06
N GLU A 367 18.46 -27.82 11.06
CA GLU A 367 18.88 -27.93 9.66
C GLU A 367 19.48 -26.62 9.15
N GLY A 368 18.85 -25.48 9.43
CA GLY A 368 19.38 -24.17 9.07
C GLY A 368 20.67 -23.83 9.80
N LEU A 369 20.72 -24.06 11.11
CA LEU A 369 21.92 -23.84 11.93
C LEU A 369 23.12 -24.64 11.41
N SER A 370 22.91 -25.84 10.86
CA SER A 370 23.97 -26.68 10.31
C SER A 370 24.62 -26.15 9.02
N LYS A 371 24.03 -25.13 8.36
CA LYS A 371 24.52 -24.57 7.10
C LYS A 371 25.56 -23.48 7.27
N GLY A 372 25.65 -22.88 8.45
CA GLY A 372 26.58 -21.81 8.76
C GLY A 372 27.28 -22.03 10.09
N ASP A 373 28.33 -21.24 10.33
CA ASP A 373 29.04 -21.23 11.61
C ASP A 373 28.32 -20.28 12.58
N TYR A 374 27.16 -20.71 13.09
CA TYR A 374 26.34 -19.93 14.03
C TYR A 374 26.64 -20.31 15.49
N THR A 375 26.48 -19.37 16.41
CA THR A 375 26.71 -19.59 17.86
C THR A 375 25.44 -20.01 18.59
N TYR A 376 24.65 -20.88 17.95
CA TYR A 376 23.39 -21.39 18.47
C TYR A 376 23.26 -22.89 18.21
N GLU A 377 22.90 -23.64 19.24
CA GLU A 377 22.68 -25.09 19.19
C GLU A 377 21.53 -25.50 20.13
N TYR A 378 20.86 -26.62 19.86
CA TYR A 378 19.82 -27.14 20.75
C TYR A 378 20.42 -27.96 21.90
N ASP A 379 20.02 -27.65 23.14
CA ASP A 379 20.16 -28.52 24.31
C ASP A 379 18.77 -29.05 24.69
N GLY A 380 18.46 -30.27 24.25
CA GLY A 380 17.11 -30.81 24.31
C GLY A 380 16.14 -30.00 23.47
N GLU A 381 15.13 -29.38 24.10
CA GLU A 381 14.13 -28.56 23.42
C GLU A 381 14.44 -27.06 23.46
N THR A 382 15.53 -26.66 24.12
CA THR A 382 15.90 -25.25 24.29
C THR A 382 17.01 -24.86 23.32
N LEU A 383 16.84 -23.76 22.58
CA LEU A 383 17.91 -23.19 21.79
C LEU A 383 18.86 -22.44 22.74
N VAL A 384 20.16 -22.72 22.67
CA VAL A 384 21.19 -22.14 23.54
C VAL A 384 22.14 -21.32 22.69
N ASN A 385 22.48 -20.11 23.14
CA ASN A 385 23.57 -19.34 22.58
C ASN A 385 24.91 -19.90 23.14
N THR A 386 25.72 -20.50 22.28
CA THR A 386 26.94 -21.22 22.68
C THR A 386 28.09 -20.31 23.08
N ASP A 387 28.06 -19.01 22.72
CA ASP A 387 29.07 -18.03 23.17
C ASP A 387 28.92 -17.70 24.66
N VAL A 388 27.68 -17.60 25.14
CA VAL A 388 27.37 -17.23 26.53
C VAL A 388 26.94 -18.43 27.38
N GLY A 389 26.54 -19.54 26.77
CA GLY A 389 26.10 -20.77 27.45
C GLY A 389 24.73 -20.65 28.13
N GLU A 390 23.87 -19.77 27.64
CA GLU A 390 22.54 -19.48 28.19
C GLU A 390 21.45 -19.70 27.13
N PRO A 391 20.18 -19.95 27.52
CA PRO A 391 19.06 -20.01 26.60
C PRO A 391 18.99 -18.78 25.69
N ALA A 392 18.60 -18.98 24.43
CA ALA A 392 18.45 -17.93 23.45
C ALA A 392 17.37 -16.94 23.91
N GLN A 393 17.77 -15.68 24.12
CA GLN A 393 16.89 -14.57 24.42
C GLN A 393 17.02 -13.52 23.33
N LEU A 394 16.05 -13.47 22.42
CA LEU A 394 16.02 -12.55 21.29
C LEU A 394 15.21 -11.29 21.61
N SER A 395 15.47 -10.20 20.90
CA SER A 395 14.71 -8.95 21.01
C SER A 395 13.53 -8.94 20.02
N LEU A 396 12.36 -8.56 20.51
CA LEU A 396 11.15 -8.40 19.69
C LEU A 396 10.62 -6.97 19.82
N ILE A 397 10.71 -6.20 18.73
CA ILE A 397 10.19 -4.83 18.68
C ILE A 397 8.73 -4.86 18.21
N ALA A 398 7.80 -4.51 19.07
CA ALA A 398 6.36 -4.51 18.79
C ALA A 398 5.80 -3.09 18.72
N GLN A 399 4.73 -2.90 17.95
CA GLN A 399 4.06 -1.61 17.87
C GLN A 399 3.51 -1.19 19.24
N ALA A 400 3.73 0.08 19.57
CA ALA A 400 3.16 0.73 20.73
C ALA A 400 1.98 1.61 20.32
N GLY A 401 0.88 1.50 21.07
CA GLY A 401 -0.26 2.37 20.90
C GLY A 401 -1.57 1.67 21.23
N GLN A 402 -1.64 0.36 20.99
CA GLN A 402 -2.87 -0.41 21.12
C GLN A 402 -2.68 -1.73 21.88
N PRO A 403 -3.63 -2.14 22.73
CA PRO A 403 -3.53 -3.40 23.48
C PRO A 403 -3.39 -4.66 22.60
N ILE A 404 -4.00 -4.66 21.41
CA ILE A 404 -3.91 -5.79 20.48
C ILE A 404 -2.48 -6.00 19.97
N GLU A 405 -1.69 -4.93 19.79
CA GLU A 405 -0.31 -5.01 19.30
C GLU A 405 0.59 -5.72 20.32
N THR A 406 0.42 -5.42 21.61
CA THR A 406 1.11 -6.13 22.70
C THR A 406 0.64 -7.58 22.80
N THR A 407 -0.67 -7.83 22.66
CA THR A 407 -1.24 -9.19 22.71
C THR A 407 -0.67 -10.07 21.61
N ILE A 408 -0.49 -9.54 20.39
CA ILE A 408 0.14 -10.25 19.27
C ILE A 408 1.57 -10.67 19.65
N ALA A 409 2.39 -9.74 20.16
CA ALA A 409 3.78 -10.02 20.50
C ALA A 409 3.91 -11.06 21.63
N GLU A 410 3.08 -10.96 22.67
CA GLU A 410 3.06 -11.91 23.80
C GLU A 410 2.64 -13.32 23.35
N GLU A 411 1.63 -13.44 22.50
CA GLU A 411 1.14 -14.74 22.03
C GLU A 411 2.16 -15.43 21.11
N LEU A 412 2.83 -14.68 20.22
CA LEU A 412 3.90 -15.24 19.39
C LEU A 412 5.11 -15.65 20.23
N SER A 413 5.55 -14.80 21.18
CA SER A 413 6.64 -15.13 22.10
C SER A 413 6.35 -16.40 22.91
N ARG A 414 5.09 -16.58 23.35
CA ARG A 414 4.68 -17.79 24.07
C ARG A 414 4.81 -19.04 23.18
N GLN A 415 4.31 -18.98 21.95
CA GLN A 415 4.37 -20.12 21.03
C GLN A 415 5.81 -20.46 20.61
N TRP A 416 6.66 -19.47 20.37
CA TRP A 416 8.08 -19.71 20.12
C TRP A 416 8.82 -20.30 21.32
N SER A 417 8.55 -19.82 22.53
CA SER A 417 9.15 -20.38 23.75
C SER A 417 8.73 -21.85 23.94
N GLU A 418 7.44 -22.15 23.82
CA GLU A 418 6.89 -23.50 24.03
C GLU A 418 7.31 -24.52 22.96
N ARG A 419 7.44 -24.10 21.68
CA ARG A 419 7.62 -25.03 20.56
C ARG A 419 8.98 -24.92 19.87
N ALA A 420 9.55 -23.73 19.77
CA ALA A 420 10.88 -23.53 19.18
C ALA A 420 12.00 -23.46 20.23
N GLY A 421 11.68 -23.31 21.51
CA GLY A 421 12.66 -23.18 22.59
C GLY A 421 13.41 -21.85 22.56
N ILE A 422 12.75 -20.78 22.10
CA ILE A 422 13.34 -19.44 21.94
C ILE A 422 12.54 -18.44 22.75
N ASP A 423 13.20 -17.74 23.66
CA ASP A 423 12.58 -16.70 24.48
C ASP A 423 12.79 -15.31 23.88
N PHE A 424 11.87 -14.38 24.16
CA PHE A 424 11.91 -13.01 23.64
C PHE A 424 11.82 -11.95 24.73
N ASN A 425 12.58 -10.88 24.55
CA ASN A 425 12.44 -9.63 25.28
C ASN A 425 11.62 -8.65 24.43
N ILE A 426 10.36 -8.45 24.80
CA ILE A 426 9.43 -7.57 24.07
C ILE A 426 9.70 -6.12 24.43
N GLN A 427 9.91 -5.29 23.41
CA GLN A 427 10.01 -3.84 23.54
C GLN A 427 8.95 -3.17 22.66
N THR A 428 8.10 -2.34 23.26
CA THR A 428 7.06 -1.62 22.51
C THR A 428 7.58 -0.25 22.06
N VAL A 429 7.55 0.02 20.76
CA VAL A 429 8.04 1.27 20.15
C VAL A 429 6.97 1.83 19.20
N ARG A 430 6.84 3.15 19.12
CA ARG A 430 5.95 3.78 18.11
C ARG A 430 6.58 3.74 16.73
N GLY A 431 5.79 3.49 15.68
CA GLY A 431 6.27 3.38 14.30
C GLY A 431 7.27 4.46 13.84
N GLY A 432 7.01 5.74 14.11
CA GLY A 432 7.94 6.81 13.73
C GLY A 432 9.32 6.72 14.40
N ALA A 433 9.37 6.28 15.66
CA ALA A 433 10.63 6.03 16.36
C ALA A 433 11.30 4.74 15.84
N PHE A 434 10.51 3.71 15.51
CA PHE A 434 11.02 2.49 14.91
C PHE A 434 11.78 2.78 13.60
N VAL A 435 11.17 3.57 12.71
CA VAL A 435 11.79 3.96 11.43
C VAL A 435 13.16 4.60 11.64
N GLN A 436 13.24 5.57 12.56
CA GLN A 436 14.46 6.34 12.79
C GLN A 436 15.58 5.56 13.49
N GLN A 437 15.24 4.62 14.37
CA GLN A 437 16.21 3.96 15.25
C GLN A 437 16.57 2.55 14.77
N TYR A 438 15.63 1.84 14.14
CA TYR A 438 15.72 0.40 13.88
C TYR A 438 15.57 0.03 12.40
N ALA A 439 14.93 0.84 11.56
CA ALA A 439 14.72 0.50 10.14
C ALA A 439 15.75 1.18 9.23
N VAL A 440 15.87 2.51 9.27
CA VAL A 440 16.76 3.26 8.38
C VAL A 440 18.22 3.05 8.79
N PRO A 441 19.09 2.50 7.91
CA PRO A 441 20.49 2.33 8.24
C PRO A 441 21.19 3.66 8.45
N SER A 442 21.96 3.76 9.53
CA SER A 442 22.72 4.96 9.90
C SER A 442 24.24 4.73 9.83
N GLN A 443 24.65 3.48 9.57
CA GLN A 443 26.04 3.04 9.52
C GLN A 443 26.26 2.26 8.22
N THR A 444 27.34 2.60 7.51
CA THR A 444 27.81 1.87 6.32
C THR A 444 29.27 1.48 6.55
N ASP A 445 29.55 0.17 6.61
CA ASP A 445 30.90 -0.37 6.72
C ASP A 445 31.20 -1.30 5.53
N GLY A 446 31.88 -0.75 4.53
CA GLY A 446 32.19 -1.46 3.29
C GLY A 446 31.81 -0.67 2.03
N GLU A 447 31.89 -1.34 0.90
CA GLU A 447 31.56 -0.79 -0.42
C GLU A 447 30.10 -1.10 -0.74
N VAL A 448 29.36 -0.07 -1.15
CA VAL A 448 28.02 -0.21 -1.73
C VAL A 448 28.20 -0.28 -3.26
N PRO A 449 27.63 -1.28 -3.95
CA PRO A 449 27.69 -1.35 -5.41
C PRO A 449 27.18 -0.06 -6.06
N GLU A 450 27.84 0.38 -7.14
CA GLU A 450 27.46 1.61 -7.86
C GLU A 450 26.04 1.54 -8.45
N ASP A 451 25.54 0.34 -8.71
CA ASP A 451 24.21 0.03 -9.25
C ASP A 451 23.16 -0.29 -8.18
N TRP A 452 23.41 0.02 -6.91
CA TRP A 452 22.48 -0.28 -5.82
C TRP A 452 21.31 0.72 -5.75
N GLU A 453 20.08 0.24 -5.92
CA GLU A 453 18.88 1.08 -6.02
C GLU A 453 17.95 1.06 -4.78
N GLY A 454 18.38 0.48 -3.65
CA GLY A 454 17.51 0.25 -2.48
C GLY A 454 17.07 1.48 -1.65
N GLY A 455 17.45 2.70 -2.05
CA GLY A 455 16.96 3.93 -1.43
C GLY A 455 17.27 4.06 0.08
N PRO A 456 16.53 4.92 0.82
CA PRO A 456 16.90 5.28 2.20
C PRO A 456 16.69 4.16 3.23
N PHE A 457 15.72 3.26 3.01
CA PHE A 457 15.50 2.13 3.92
C PHE A 457 16.46 0.96 3.65
N ASN A 458 17.06 0.92 2.46
CA ASN A 458 18.01 -0.11 2.07
C ASN A 458 19.17 0.51 1.28
N PRO A 459 20.05 1.31 1.89
CA PRO A 459 21.11 2.05 1.19
C PRO A 459 22.33 1.18 0.85
N GLY A 460 22.28 -0.13 1.10
CA GLY A 460 23.35 -1.04 0.74
C GLY A 460 23.15 -2.46 1.26
N PRO A 461 24.05 -3.38 0.88
CA PRO A 461 23.98 -4.80 1.25
C PRO A 461 23.84 -5.03 2.75
N ARG A 462 23.25 -6.17 3.13
CA ARG A 462 22.93 -6.53 4.53
C ARG A 462 24.13 -6.60 5.49
N ASP A 463 25.34 -6.73 4.96
CA ASP A 463 26.60 -6.73 5.73
C ASP A 463 27.28 -5.36 5.79
N VAL A 464 26.84 -4.40 4.97
CA VAL A 464 27.41 -3.06 4.85
C VAL A 464 26.56 -2.04 5.59
N ALA A 465 25.25 -2.02 5.32
CA ALA A 465 24.34 -1.04 5.88
C ALA A 465 23.59 -1.61 7.09
N THR A 466 23.73 -0.99 8.27
CA THR A 466 23.00 -1.38 9.50
C THR A 466 22.34 -0.18 10.20
N PRO A 467 21.17 -0.38 10.84
CA PRO A 467 20.54 0.64 11.68
C PRO A 467 21.32 0.86 12.98
N GLN A 468 21.02 1.96 13.67
CA GLN A 468 21.71 2.34 14.90
C GLN A 468 21.49 1.30 16.02
N GLU A 469 20.23 0.94 16.25
CA GLU A 469 19.85 0.01 17.30
C GLU A 469 19.72 -1.41 16.75
N SER A 470 20.27 -2.39 17.47
CA SER A 470 20.10 -3.81 17.14
C SER A 470 18.70 -4.30 17.50
N TRP A 471 18.17 -5.19 16.69
CA TRP A 471 16.92 -5.90 16.94
C TRP A 471 16.97 -7.26 16.23
N ASP A 472 16.20 -8.24 16.68
CA ASP A 472 16.16 -9.56 16.05
C ASP A 472 14.89 -9.73 15.23
N LEU A 473 13.73 -9.39 15.82
CA LEU A 473 12.43 -9.46 15.17
C LEU A 473 11.61 -8.18 15.38
N SER A 474 10.71 -7.87 14.43
CA SER A 474 9.77 -6.78 14.60
C SER A 474 8.36 -7.06 14.08
N LEU A 475 7.38 -6.41 14.72
CA LEU A 475 5.93 -6.48 14.51
C LEU A 475 5.35 -5.06 14.54
N ILE A 476 5.81 -4.20 13.61
CA ILE A 476 5.49 -2.77 13.61
C ILE A 476 4.52 -2.39 12.50
N TYR A 477 4.79 -2.83 11.27
CA TYR A 477 4.04 -2.44 10.09
C TYR A 477 3.42 -3.65 9.39
N GLY A 478 2.14 -3.52 9.03
CA GLY A 478 1.53 -4.37 8.01
C GLY A 478 2.11 -4.04 6.64
N PHE A 479 2.26 -5.04 5.77
CA PHE A 479 2.72 -4.83 4.40
C PHE A 479 1.56 -4.93 3.43
N ASN A 480 1.44 -3.95 2.53
CA ASN A 480 0.42 -3.96 1.48
C ASN A 480 0.74 -5.12 0.54
N THR A 481 -0.25 -5.95 0.25
CA THR A 481 -0.12 -7.13 -0.60
C THR A 481 -0.32 -6.81 -2.08
N TYR A 482 -0.68 -5.55 -2.39
CA TYR A 482 -0.97 -5.05 -3.73
C TYR A 482 -1.94 -5.96 -4.51
N PRO A 483 -3.17 -6.19 -4.01
CA PRO A 483 -4.11 -7.11 -4.65
C PRO A 483 -4.53 -6.65 -6.07
N LEU A 484 -4.34 -5.37 -6.37
CA LEU A 484 -4.59 -4.77 -7.69
C LEU A 484 -3.38 -4.91 -8.63
N THR A 485 -2.16 -4.81 -8.08
CA THR A 485 -0.89 -4.79 -8.81
C THR A 485 0.18 -5.62 -8.12
N PRO A 486 0.07 -6.96 -8.08
CA PRO A 486 0.90 -7.74 -7.17
C PRO A 486 2.42 -7.65 -7.41
N GLY A 487 2.85 -7.27 -8.62
CA GLY A 487 4.25 -7.00 -8.93
C GLY A 487 4.86 -5.85 -8.13
N ASP A 488 4.08 -4.86 -7.69
CA ASP A 488 4.55 -3.71 -6.89
C ASP A 488 5.02 -4.10 -5.46
N SER A 489 4.85 -5.37 -5.11
CA SER A 489 5.36 -5.94 -3.87
C SER A 489 6.84 -6.35 -3.95
N ASP A 490 7.46 -6.19 -5.11
CA ASP A 490 8.87 -6.45 -5.36
C ASP A 490 9.83 -5.68 -4.44
N VAL A 491 9.42 -4.48 -4.01
CA VAL A 491 10.13 -3.66 -3.02
C VAL A 491 10.44 -4.38 -1.70
N PHE A 492 9.69 -5.45 -1.39
CA PHE A 492 9.91 -6.32 -0.22
C PHE A 492 10.72 -7.59 -0.56
N MET A 493 10.81 -7.98 -1.83
CA MET A 493 11.30 -9.30 -2.24
C MET A 493 12.68 -9.27 -2.89
N TYR A 494 13.18 -8.10 -3.23
CA TYR A 494 14.49 -7.95 -3.86
C TYR A 494 15.57 -7.53 -2.85
N GLU A 495 16.79 -7.97 -3.10
CA GLU A 495 17.96 -7.62 -2.28
C GLU A 495 18.18 -6.10 -2.24
N ASP A 496 18.06 -5.45 -3.40
CA ASP A 496 18.07 -4.01 -3.64
C ASP A 496 16.65 -3.39 -3.58
N GLY A 497 15.64 -4.11 -3.09
CA GLY A 497 14.28 -3.59 -2.93
C GLY A 497 14.24 -2.41 -1.96
N SER A 498 13.46 -1.39 -2.30
CA SER A 498 13.48 -0.10 -1.59
C SER A 498 13.00 -0.16 -0.13
N ILE A 499 12.29 -1.21 0.28
CA ILE A 499 11.79 -1.42 1.65
C ILE A 499 12.54 -2.54 2.37
N ASN A 500 13.55 -3.17 1.76
CA ASN A 500 14.31 -4.27 2.36
C ASN A 500 15.26 -3.82 3.50
N TYR A 501 14.75 -3.07 4.48
CA TYR A 501 15.45 -2.62 5.67
C TYR A 501 15.85 -3.77 6.60
N TYR A 502 15.28 -4.96 6.38
CA TYR A 502 15.57 -6.17 7.15
C TYR A 502 16.69 -7.02 6.52
N GLY A 503 17.22 -6.65 5.35
CA GLY A 503 18.42 -7.27 4.77
C GLY A 503 18.21 -8.67 4.21
N TYR A 504 17.02 -8.93 3.65
CA TYR A 504 16.73 -10.17 2.94
C TYR A 504 17.59 -10.31 1.68
N VAL A 505 18.07 -11.54 1.46
CA VAL A 505 18.68 -12.00 0.22
C VAL A 505 18.13 -13.40 0.00
N ALA A 506 17.67 -13.69 -1.21
CA ALA A 506 17.11 -15.00 -1.54
C ALA A 506 18.16 -16.11 -1.37
N SER A 507 17.69 -17.34 -1.13
CA SER A 507 18.56 -18.52 -1.08
C SER A 507 19.22 -18.81 -2.45
N ASP A 508 20.44 -19.35 -2.47
CA ASP A 508 21.22 -19.62 -3.70
C ASP A 508 20.43 -20.41 -4.77
N ASP A 509 19.56 -21.34 -4.36
CA ASP A 509 18.74 -22.14 -5.29
C ASP A 509 17.61 -21.35 -5.99
N ILE A 510 17.42 -20.09 -5.59
CA ILE A 510 16.41 -19.15 -6.11
C ILE A 510 17.07 -17.85 -6.62
N GLN A 511 18.35 -17.58 -6.28
CA GLN A 511 19.08 -16.38 -6.74
C GLN A 511 19.34 -16.34 -8.25
N GLU A 512 19.52 -17.49 -8.90
CA GLU A 512 19.79 -17.56 -10.34
C GLU A 512 18.74 -18.44 -11.05
N ASP A 513 18.12 -17.89 -12.08
CA ASP A 513 17.38 -18.60 -13.10
C ASP A 513 18.30 -18.98 -14.28
N GLY A 514 17.73 -19.55 -15.35
CA GLY A 514 18.49 -19.88 -16.56
C GLY A 514 19.09 -18.66 -17.31
N LEU A 515 18.84 -17.44 -16.84
CA LEU A 515 19.26 -16.16 -17.39
C LEU A 515 20.13 -15.34 -16.40
N GLY A 516 20.37 -15.85 -15.19
CA GLY A 516 21.18 -15.19 -14.15
C GLY A 516 20.43 -14.15 -13.31
N GLN A 517 19.09 -14.16 -13.30
CA GLN A 517 18.24 -13.31 -12.45
C GLN A 517 17.67 -14.09 -11.27
N ASN A 518 17.27 -13.39 -10.20
CA ASN A 518 16.48 -13.97 -9.12
C ASN A 518 15.16 -14.54 -9.67
N GLN A 519 14.84 -15.80 -9.36
CA GLN A 519 13.65 -16.47 -9.93
C GLN A 519 12.32 -15.78 -9.56
N ILE A 520 12.22 -15.13 -8.40
CA ILE A 520 11.04 -14.32 -8.03
C ILE A 520 10.93 -13.12 -8.98
N ARG A 521 12.05 -12.43 -9.22
CA ARG A 521 12.12 -11.31 -10.17
C ARG A 521 11.72 -11.77 -11.56
N SER A 522 12.27 -12.87 -12.06
CA SER A 522 11.90 -13.42 -13.37
C SER A 522 10.41 -13.75 -13.47
N ALA A 523 9.78 -14.25 -12.41
CA ALA A 523 8.34 -14.54 -12.39
C ALA A 523 7.49 -13.25 -12.44
N TYR A 524 7.88 -12.22 -11.70
CA TYR A 524 7.23 -10.90 -11.78
C TYR A 524 7.42 -10.22 -13.13
N GLU A 525 8.62 -10.27 -13.72
CA GLU A 525 8.89 -9.70 -15.05
C GLU A 525 8.04 -10.39 -16.14
N ARG A 526 7.93 -11.73 -16.11
CA ARG A 526 7.03 -12.46 -17.02
C ARG A 526 5.57 -12.08 -16.81
N ALA A 527 5.12 -12.02 -15.55
CA ALA A 527 3.75 -11.61 -15.23
C ALA A 527 3.43 -10.19 -15.71
N ALA A 528 4.38 -9.26 -15.59
CA ALA A 528 4.23 -7.87 -16.03
C ALA A 528 4.02 -7.75 -17.55
N GLN A 529 4.63 -8.64 -18.34
CA GLN A 529 4.52 -8.64 -19.80
C GLN A 529 3.36 -9.50 -20.34
N THR A 530 2.64 -10.21 -19.48
CA THR A 530 1.60 -11.17 -19.88
C THR A 530 0.21 -10.53 -19.88
N ALA A 531 -0.33 -10.27 -21.07
CA ALA A 531 -1.64 -9.63 -21.25
C ALA A 531 -2.83 -10.55 -20.91
N ASP A 532 -2.73 -11.84 -21.23
CA ASP A 532 -3.77 -12.81 -20.91
C ASP A 532 -3.87 -13.01 -19.40
N VAL A 533 -5.08 -12.90 -18.85
CA VAL A 533 -5.30 -12.89 -17.39
C VAL A 533 -5.02 -14.25 -16.77
N ASP A 534 -5.34 -15.35 -17.47
CA ASP A 534 -5.16 -16.71 -16.95
C ASP A 534 -3.68 -17.13 -17.02
N GLU A 535 -2.99 -16.78 -18.11
CA GLU A 535 -1.54 -16.94 -18.21
C GLU A 535 -0.81 -16.10 -17.16
N ARG A 536 -1.20 -14.83 -16.97
CA ARG A 536 -0.62 -13.96 -15.94
C ARG A 536 -0.86 -14.49 -14.53
N ARG A 537 -2.04 -15.05 -14.25
CA ARG A 537 -2.34 -15.70 -12.96
C ARG A 537 -1.39 -16.86 -12.70
N THR A 538 -1.02 -17.62 -13.73
CA THR A 538 -0.06 -18.72 -13.62
C THR A 538 1.33 -18.20 -13.23
N GLU A 539 1.81 -17.13 -13.88
CA GLU A 539 3.11 -16.53 -13.57
C GLU A 539 3.17 -15.92 -12.16
N LEU A 540 2.10 -15.24 -11.75
CA LEU A 540 1.98 -14.70 -10.38
C LEU A 540 1.89 -15.82 -9.33
N ALA A 541 1.21 -16.92 -9.63
CA ALA A 541 1.14 -18.06 -8.73
C ALA A 541 2.53 -18.67 -8.48
N GLU A 542 3.39 -18.73 -9.51
CA GLU A 542 4.77 -19.16 -9.36
C GLU A 542 5.58 -18.19 -8.47
N ALA A 543 5.43 -16.87 -8.68
CA ALA A 543 6.09 -15.88 -7.82
C ALA A 543 5.67 -16.05 -6.35
N PHE A 544 4.38 -16.18 -6.08
CA PHE A 544 3.86 -16.38 -4.72
C PHE A 544 4.31 -17.69 -4.09
N ARG A 545 4.56 -18.73 -4.90
CA ARG A 545 5.15 -20.00 -4.45
C ARG A 545 6.60 -19.84 -4.02
N LEU A 546 7.39 -19.16 -4.82
CA LEU A 546 8.78 -18.87 -4.50
C LEU A 546 8.88 -17.99 -3.25
N ILE A 547 8.04 -16.97 -3.13
CA ILE A 547 7.94 -16.09 -1.96
C ILE A 547 7.51 -16.85 -0.70
N ALA A 548 6.46 -17.68 -0.80
CA ALA A 548 6.03 -18.50 0.31
C ALA A 548 7.15 -19.43 0.77
N ARG A 549 7.86 -20.07 -0.17
CA ARG A 549 9.01 -20.94 0.11
C ARG A 549 10.15 -20.16 0.78
N GLU A 550 10.54 -19.01 0.27
CA GLU A 550 11.66 -18.22 0.82
C GLU A 550 11.38 -17.61 2.18
N GLN A 551 10.12 -17.25 2.49
CA GLN A 551 9.76 -16.45 3.66
C GLN A 551 10.67 -15.22 3.85
N PRO A 552 10.71 -14.24 2.91
CA PRO A 552 11.49 -13.01 3.07
C PRO A 552 11.17 -12.28 4.39
N PHE A 553 9.91 -12.41 4.80
CA PHE A 553 9.38 -12.17 6.13
C PHE A 553 8.34 -13.26 6.44
N GLY A 554 7.96 -13.42 7.70
CA GLY A 554 6.95 -14.38 8.12
C GLY A 554 5.53 -13.89 7.85
N PHE A 555 4.67 -14.68 7.21
CA PHE A 555 3.26 -14.31 7.01
C PHE A 555 2.40 -14.82 8.19
N LEU A 556 1.70 -13.95 8.93
CA LEU A 556 0.85 -14.38 10.06
C LEU A 556 -0.62 -14.47 9.68
N ALA A 557 -1.22 -13.31 9.40
CA ALA A 557 -2.66 -13.19 9.20
C ALA A 557 -2.99 -11.99 8.31
N MET A 558 -4.18 -12.01 7.72
CA MET A 558 -4.79 -10.90 6.99
C MET A 558 -6.13 -10.60 7.64
N GLU A 559 -6.21 -9.42 8.25
CA GLU A 559 -7.39 -8.95 8.97
C GLU A 559 -8.41 -8.35 7.99
N ASP A 560 -9.70 -8.44 8.30
CA ASP A 560 -10.74 -7.58 7.75
C ASP A 560 -10.94 -6.41 8.74
N ASP A 561 -11.05 -5.19 8.22
CA ASP A 561 -11.45 -4.05 9.04
C ASP A 561 -12.85 -4.26 9.60
N THR A 562 -13.06 -3.84 10.84
CA THR A 562 -14.35 -3.95 11.54
C THR A 562 -14.84 -2.56 11.90
N ILE A 563 -15.83 -2.08 11.14
CA ILE A 563 -16.33 -0.70 11.23
C ILE A 563 -17.78 -0.71 11.71
N GLY A 564 -18.03 -0.01 12.81
CA GLY A 564 -19.37 0.21 13.33
C GLY A 564 -20.01 1.42 12.66
N TYR A 565 -21.25 1.27 12.21
CA TYR A 565 -22.05 2.30 11.57
C TYR A 565 -23.40 2.42 12.29
N THR A 566 -23.95 3.62 12.42
CA THR A 566 -25.34 3.80 12.85
C THR A 566 -26.27 3.10 11.86
N THR A 567 -27.34 2.46 12.34
CA THR A 567 -28.29 1.70 11.50
C THR A 567 -28.99 2.53 10.43
N SER A 568 -29.03 3.85 10.58
CA SER A 568 -29.48 4.76 9.53
C SER A 568 -28.51 4.87 8.37
N TYR A 569 -27.21 4.66 8.58
CA TYR A 569 -26.16 4.81 7.56
C TYR A 569 -26.22 3.61 6.59
N GLN A 570 -26.38 3.89 5.30
CA GLN A 570 -26.52 2.87 4.25
C GLN A 570 -25.45 3.07 3.18
N GLY A 571 -24.81 1.98 2.75
CA GLY A 571 -23.81 2.03 1.69
C GLY A 571 -22.65 1.04 1.80
N PRO A 572 -21.92 1.00 2.95
CA PRO A 572 -20.73 0.18 3.12
C PRO A 572 -20.98 -1.30 2.82
N THR A 573 -20.01 -1.98 2.20
CA THR A 573 -20.07 -3.42 1.90
C THR A 573 -18.72 -4.09 2.12
N LYS A 574 -18.71 -5.44 2.16
CA LYS A 574 -17.51 -6.22 2.48
C LYS A 574 -16.39 -6.24 1.42
N PRO A 575 -16.67 -6.32 0.11
CA PRO A 575 -15.61 -6.49 -0.89
C PRO A 575 -14.53 -5.40 -0.82
N PHE A 576 -13.29 -5.78 -1.11
CA PHE A 576 -12.18 -4.82 -1.27
C PHE A 576 -12.52 -3.81 -2.38
N SER A 577 -12.09 -2.56 -2.24
CA SER A 577 -12.39 -1.48 -3.19
C SER A 577 -13.89 -1.16 -3.35
N SER A 578 -14.74 -1.56 -2.41
CA SER A 578 -16.19 -1.28 -2.46
C SER A 578 -16.56 0.16 -2.07
N ASN A 579 -15.61 0.94 -1.56
CA ASN A 579 -15.76 2.34 -1.20
C ASN A 579 -15.64 3.31 -2.40
N TYR A 580 -15.50 2.79 -3.62
CA TYR A 580 -15.42 3.57 -4.87
C TYR A 580 -16.60 4.52 -5.10
N ASP A 581 -17.72 4.27 -4.43
CA ASP A 581 -19.02 4.94 -4.60
C ASP A 581 -19.54 5.58 -3.31
N THR A 582 -18.67 5.86 -2.34
CA THR A 582 -19.01 6.43 -1.03
C THR A 582 -19.87 7.70 -1.10
N VAL A 583 -19.78 8.47 -2.19
CA VAL A 583 -20.66 9.62 -2.44
C VAL A 583 -22.13 9.24 -2.53
N THR A 584 -22.44 7.98 -2.82
CA THR A 584 -23.82 7.46 -2.91
C THR A 584 -24.37 6.93 -1.59
N TYR A 585 -23.58 6.95 -0.51
CA TYR A 585 -24.01 6.50 0.81
C TYR A 585 -24.93 7.54 1.44
N PHE A 586 -25.94 7.10 2.19
CA PHE A 586 -27.03 7.98 2.66
C PHE A 586 -27.53 7.58 4.05
N LYS A 587 -28.42 8.40 4.65
CA LYS A 587 -29.17 8.05 5.87
C LYS A 587 -30.65 7.74 5.59
N ASP A 588 -31.19 6.68 6.18
CA ASP A 588 -32.58 6.23 5.93
C ASP A 588 -33.65 7.30 6.21
N ASP A 589 -33.44 8.17 7.21
CA ASP A 589 -34.38 9.27 7.54
C ASP A 589 -34.43 10.37 6.47
N GLU A 590 -33.43 10.45 5.58
CA GLU A 590 -33.37 11.39 4.44
C GLU A 590 -34.01 10.78 3.18
N SER A 591 -34.34 9.48 3.20
CA SER A 591 -34.76 8.71 2.02
C SER A 591 -36.27 8.55 1.83
N GLU A 592 -37.11 8.99 2.79
CA GLU A 592 -38.56 8.75 2.76
C GLU A 592 -39.26 9.29 1.49
N GLY A 593 -38.60 10.17 0.72
CA GLY A 593 -39.11 10.68 -0.56
C GLY A 593 -38.61 10.02 -1.85
N HIS A 594 -37.41 9.40 -1.88
CA HIS A 594 -36.67 9.30 -3.15
C HIS A 594 -36.15 7.92 -3.57
N LEU A 595 -36.06 6.92 -2.68
CA LEU A 595 -35.48 5.61 -3.03
C LEU A 595 -36.42 4.41 -2.88
N ARG A 596 -37.73 4.63 -2.62
CA ARG A 596 -38.74 3.55 -2.45
C ARG A 596 -39.16 2.82 -3.74
N SER A 597 -38.37 2.85 -4.81
CA SER A 597 -38.53 1.92 -5.94
C SER A 597 -37.23 1.15 -6.16
N ARG A 598 -37.05 0.06 -5.39
CA ARG A 598 -36.19 -1.06 -5.75
C ARG A 598 -36.92 -1.97 -6.74
#